data_AF-A0A9W9UP31-F1
#
_entry.id   AF-A0A9W9UP31-F1
#
_cell.length_a   1.000
_cell.length_b   1.000
_cell.length_c   1.000
_cell.angle_alpha   90.00
_cell.angle_beta   90.00
_cell.angle_gamma   90.00
#
_symmetry.space_group_name_H-M   'P 1'
#
loop_
_entity.id
_entity.type
_entity.pdbx_description
1 polymer ?
#
loop_
_entity_poly.entity_id
_entity_poly.type
_entity_poly.pdbx_seq_one_letter_code
_entity_poly.pdbx_strand_id
1 'polypeptide(L)'
;MSYNDVPVFEPHLFEEDDDEEDLAWKNIINKLVTQQITPVQAAKALDEWVTRDSTTRYEQLQQRHPPFSLSPGERAFRVGPHASGLFTNLVGVVAKICSAYPPGHAAQESLIELFQALKALPPHDVPTTTYKHTTADESDSDEEYEAPELTFDGKMILWPIGREPLEQHAWDFSRESEEIAYPFSDVEVFGSEKQLRWRNMQSFISRLTALELMDCSCACALPYLLPNHVSYPNLEVHKMGGPRRITGDLIAAAYWLETDKIRKFVFRQCKNNVSSGVGCRTYWNMNTWNQLKSQMSFISSSERFEHQIRDLAQSLREKMESEE
;
A
#
# COMPACT_ATOMS: atom_id res chain seq x y z
N MET A 1 -10.21 -22.45 -17.16
CA MET A 1 -10.83 -21.20 -17.65
C MET A 1 -9.83 -20.51 -18.56
N SER A 2 -10.27 -20.01 -19.72
CA SER A 2 -9.45 -19.13 -20.56
C SER A 2 -9.13 -17.86 -19.77
N TYR A 3 -7.86 -17.50 -19.62
CA TYR A 3 -7.35 -16.40 -18.79
C TYR A 3 -7.74 -14.98 -19.27
N ASN A 4 -8.61 -14.85 -20.27
CA ASN A 4 -8.77 -13.61 -21.04
C ASN A 4 -9.97 -12.71 -20.67
N ASP A 5 -10.89 -13.14 -19.80
CA ASP A 5 -12.01 -12.29 -19.34
C ASP A 5 -11.95 -12.13 -17.80
N VAL A 6 -10.88 -11.52 -17.30
CA VAL A 6 -10.82 -11.15 -15.88
C VAL A 6 -11.52 -9.79 -15.71
N PRO A 7 -12.55 -9.69 -14.85
CA PRO A 7 -13.33 -8.47 -14.74
C PRO A 7 -12.48 -7.30 -14.25
N VAL A 8 -12.71 -6.13 -14.85
CA VAL A 8 -12.29 -4.83 -14.33
C VAL A 8 -13.43 -4.31 -13.47
N PHE A 9 -13.13 -3.96 -12.22
CA PHE A 9 -14.11 -3.39 -11.30
C PHE A 9 -14.16 -1.87 -11.38
N GLU A 10 -15.16 -1.28 -10.75
CA GLU A 10 -15.22 0.17 -10.59
C GLU A 10 -14.03 0.63 -9.70
N PRO A 11 -13.19 1.56 -10.18
CA PRO A 11 -12.00 1.99 -9.44
C PRO A 11 -12.31 2.94 -8.28
N HIS A 12 -13.54 3.48 -8.19
CA HIS A 12 -13.96 4.49 -7.21
C HIS A 12 -12.95 5.65 -7.08
N LEU A 13 -12.47 6.15 -8.22
CA LEU A 13 -11.47 7.21 -8.26
C LEU A 13 -12.06 8.57 -7.82
N PHE A 14 -13.33 8.82 -8.16
CA PHE A 14 -14.03 10.06 -7.84
C PHE A 14 -15.10 9.81 -6.77
N GLU A 15 -15.18 10.72 -5.81
CA GLU A 15 -16.12 10.70 -4.69
C GLU A 15 -17.10 11.89 -4.78
N GLU A 16 -18.28 11.80 -4.16
CA GLU A 16 -19.33 12.83 -4.28
C GLU A 16 -18.92 14.18 -3.68
N ASP A 17 -18.01 14.16 -2.71
CA ASP A 17 -17.48 15.31 -1.98
C ASP A 17 -16.10 15.78 -2.47
N ASP A 18 -15.63 15.27 -3.62
CA ASP A 18 -14.41 15.76 -4.27
C ASP A 18 -14.52 17.25 -4.60
N ASP A 19 -13.58 18.04 -4.09
CA ASP A 19 -13.48 19.47 -4.40
C ASP A 19 -12.63 19.75 -5.66
N GLU A 20 -12.43 21.03 -5.99
CA GLU A 20 -11.64 21.42 -7.17
C GLU A 20 -10.18 20.94 -7.11
N GLU A 21 -9.60 20.86 -5.91
CA GLU A 21 -8.25 20.34 -5.69
C GLU A 21 -8.23 18.85 -5.98
N ASP A 22 -9.14 18.09 -5.37
CA ASP A 22 -9.27 16.64 -5.58
C ASP A 22 -9.44 16.30 -7.05
N LEU A 23 -10.38 16.97 -7.73
CA LEU A 23 -10.64 16.76 -9.14
C LEU A 23 -9.41 17.07 -10.00
N ALA A 24 -8.61 18.08 -9.67
CA ALA A 24 -7.48 18.49 -10.50
C ALA A 24 -6.43 17.38 -10.63
N TRP A 25 -5.99 16.78 -9.52
CA TRP A 25 -4.96 15.74 -9.54
C TRP A 25 -5.55 14.35 -9.84
N LYS A 26 -6.78 14.04 -9.38
CA LYS A 26 -7.46 12.78 -9.71
C LYS A 26 -7.70 12.66 -11.21
N ASN A 27 -7.95 13.76 -11.92
CA ASN A 27 -8.05 13.74 -13.38
C ASN A 27 -6.73 13.37 -14.08
N ILE A 28 -5.57 13.64 -13.48
CA ILE A 28 -4.27 13.17 -14.01
C ILE A 28 -4.20 11.64 -13.88
N ILE A 29 -4.58 11.10 -12.72
CA ILE A 29 -4.64 9.65 -12.49
C ILE A 29 -5.64 8.97 -13.42
N ASN A 30 -6.82 9.57 -13.61
CA ASN A 30 -7.84 9.06 -14.54
C ASN A 30 -7.28 8.96 -15.98
N LYS A 31 -6.62 10.02 -16.46
CA LYS A 31 -5.99 10.03 -17.78
C LYS A 31 -4.89 8.98 -17.90
N LEU A 32 -4.14 8.72 -16.83
CA LEU A 32 -3.13 7.67 -16.80
C LEU A 32 -3.76 6.27 -16.90
N VAL A 33 -4.72 5.94 -16.03
CA VAL A 33 -5.31 4.58 -16.01
C VAL A 33 -6.14 4.29 -17.25
N THR A 34 -6.71 5.33 -17.88
CA THR A 34 -7.39 5.25 -19.19
C THR A 34 -6.45 5.37 -20.39
N GLN A 35 -5.13 5.37 -20.18
CA GLN A 35 -4.09 5.39 -21.23
C GLN A 35 -4.11 6.63 -22.14
N GLN A 36 -4.68 7.74 -21.68
CA GLN A 36 -4.68 9.01 -22.42
C GLN A 36 -3.35 9.76 -22.32
N ILE A 37 -2.58 9.52 -21.25
CA ILE A 37 -1.25 10.07 -21.04
C ILE A 37 -0.30 8.96 -20.58
N THR A 38 1.00 9.12 -20.85
CA THR A 38 2.01 8.17 -20.41
C THR A 38 2.35 8.34 -18.93
N PRO A 39 2.93 7.33 -18.27
CA PRO A 39 3.39 7.44 -16.88
C PRO A 39 4.36 8.61 -16.64
N VAL A 40 5.27 8.87 -17.59
CA VAL A 40 6.21 10.00 -17.52
C VAL A 40 5.49 11.35 -17.62
N GLN A 41 4.46 11.45 -18.47
CA GLN A 41 3.65 12.67 -18.58
C GLN A 41 2.84 12.91 -17.31
N ALA A 42 2.22 11.85 -16.76
CA ALA A 42 1.49 11.91 -15.50
C ALA A 42 2.40 12.32 -14.34
N ALA A 43 3.60 11.74 -14.24
CA ALA A 43 4.57 12.07 -13.20
C ALA A 43 4.95 13.56 -13.22
N LYS A 44 5.27 14.11 -14.40
CA LYS A 44 5.57 15.54 -14.56
C LYS A 44 4.37 16.43 -14.22
N ALA A 45 3.17 16.05 -14.66
CA ALA A 45 1.97 16.82 -14.39
C ALA A 45 1.63 16.87 -12.89
N LEU A 46 1.80 15.74 -12.17
CA LEU A 46 1.64 15.69 -10.72
C LEU A 46 2.70 16.54 -10.02
N ASP A 47 3.96 16.42 -10.42
CA ASP A 47 5.08 17.17 -9.86
C ASP A 47 4.87 18.69 -9.98
N GLU A 48 4.56 19.16 -11.20
CA GLU A 48 4.27 20.56 -11.48
C GLU A 48 3.04 21.07 -10.71
N TRP A 49 2.04 20.22 -10.49
CA TRP A 49 0.83 20.59 -9.78
C TRP A 49 1.06 20.69 -8.27
N VAL A 50 1.65 19.66 -7.65
CA VAL A 50 1.95 19.63 -6.21
C VAL A 50 2.88 20.78 -5.83
N THR A 51 3.94 20.99 -6.61
CA THR A 51 4.91 22.06 -6.36
C THR A 51 4.26 23.43 -6.46
N ARG A 52 3.42 23.66 -7.47
CA ARG A 52 2.73 24.94 -7.66
C ARG A 52 1.71 25.22 -6.57
N ASP A 53 0.85 24.25 -6.24
CA ASP A 53 -0.16 24.41 -5.20
C ASP A 53 0.50 24.71 -3.85
N SER A 54 1.48 23.89 -3.45
CA SER A 54 2.17 24.06 -2.17
C SER A 54 2.95 25.38 -2.09
N THR A 55 3.62 25.78 -3.17
CA THR A 55 4.32 27.08 -3.23
C THR A 55 3.34 28.25 -3.14
N THR A 56 2.22 28.17 -3.87
CA THR A 56 1.19 29.22 -3.85
C THR A 56 0.61 29.42 -2.45
N ARG A 57 0.27 28.32 -1.76
CA ARG A 57 -0.24 28.37 -0.37
C ARG A 57 0.79 28.95 0.60
N TYR A 58 2.04 28.53 0.47
CA TYR A 58 3.14 29.07 1.27
C TYR A 58 3.28 30.58 1.09
N GLU A 59 3.33 31.07 -0.15
CA GLU A 59 3.46 32.49 -0.47
C GLU A 59 2.24 33.29 0.03
N GLN A 60 1.03 32.76 -0.13
CA GLN A 60 -0.20 33.39 0.38
C GLN A 60 -0.18 33.53 1.91
N LEU A 61 0.25 32.50 2.63
CA LEU A 61 0.39 32.57 4.09
C LEU A 61 1.50 33.52 4.52
N GLN A 62 2.63 33.52 3.81
CA GLN A 62 3.76 34.41 4.09
C GLN A 62 3.39 35.89 3.98
N GLN A 63 2.47 36.23 3.06
CA GLN A 63 1.99 37.60 2.83
C GLN A 63 0.97 38.10 3.87
N ARG A 64 0.53 37.27 4.82
CA ARG A 64 -0.44 37.67 5.86
C ARG A 64 0.19 38.58 6.91
N HIS A 65 -0.65 39.23 7.72
CA HIS A 65 -0.23 40.11 8.81
C HIS A 65 -0.87 39.70 10.15
N PRO A 66 -0.13 39.09 11.08
CA PRO A 66 1.30 38.72 10.96
C PRO A 66 1.55 37.57 9.95
N PRO A 67 2.76 37.42 9.40
CA PRO A 67 3.07 36.32 8.46
C PRO A 67 2.74 34.96 9.05
N PHE A 68 2.24 34.05 8.21
CA PHE A 68 1.84 32.70 8.60
C PHE A 68 0.73 32.64 9.67
N SER A 69 0.00 33.73 9.89
CA SER A 69 -1.16 33.72 10.77
C SER A 69 -2.35 33.00 10.15
N LEU A 70 -3.10 32.29 11.00
CA LEU A 70 -4.40 31.73 10.69
C LEU A 70 -5.50 32.68 11.18
N SER A 71 -6.50 32.90 10.35
CA SER A 71 -7.72 33.60 10.70
C SER A 71 -8.57 32.73 11.64
N PRO A 72 -9.43 33.33 12.48
CA PRO A 72 -10.33 32.55 13.35
C PRO A 72 -11.15 31.54 12.54
N GLY A 73 -11.06 30.26 12.91
CA GLY A 73 -11.80 29.17 12.25
C GLY A 73 -11.10 28.55 11.03
N GLU A 74 -10.00 29.12 10.53
CA GLU A 74 -9.18 28.47 9.52
C GLU A 74 -8.45 27.26 10.12
N ARG A 75 -8.35 26.19 9.33
CA ARG A 75 -7.60 24.99 9.70
C ARG A 75 -6.33 24.94 8.87
N ALA A 76 -5.19 24.75 9.54
CA ALA A 76 -3.87 24.73 8.92
C ALA A 76 -3.76 23.82 7.69
N PHE A 77 -4.30 22.60 7.78
CA PHE A 77 -4.24 21.64 6.66
C PHE A 77 -5.01 22.09 5.42
N ARG A 78 -5.93 23.06 5.53
CA ARG A 78 -6.69 23.60 4.39
C ARG A 78 -6.02 24.78 3.70
N VAL A 79 -5.20 25.53 4.43
CA VAL A 79 -4.61 26.80 3.92
C VAL A 79 -3.09 26.76 3.84
N GLY A 80 -2.47 25.80 4.53
CA GLY A 80 -1.03 25.57 4.53
C GLY A 80 -0.55 24.81 3.31
N PRO A 81 0.75 24.93 2.97
CA PRO A 81 1.38 24.06 2.00
C PRO A 81 1.22 22.58 2.43
N HIS A 82 0.84 21.72 1.49
CA HIS A 82 0.34 20.38 1.79
C HIS A 82 0.96 19.28 0.92
N ALA A 83 2.18 19.47 0.41
CA ALA A 83 2.84 18.48 -0.45
C ALA A 83 2.86 17.06 0.15
N SER A 84 3.08 16.93 1.48
CA SER A 84 3.10 15.63 2.13
C SER A 84 1.74 14.94 2.12
N GLY A 85 0.67 15.68 2.39
CA GLY A 85 -0.66 15.08 2.40
C GLY A 85 -1.21 14.86 1.00
N LEU A 86 -0.81 15.65 0.01
CA LEU A 86 -1.10 15.35 -1.40
C LEU A 86 -0.45 14.03 -1.84
N PHE A 87 0.77 13.75 -1.39
CA PHE A 87 1.38 12.45 -1.62
C PHE A 87 0.64 11.32 -0.89
N THR A 88 0.23 11.52 0.37
CA THR A 88 -0.65 10.56 1.09
C THR A 88 -1.94 10.30 0.32
N ASN A 89 -2.63 11.34 -0.15
CA ASN A 89 -3.88 11.22 -0.90
C ASN A 89 -3.67 10.44 -2.22
N LEU A 90 -2.57 10.72 -2.94
CA LEU A 90 -2.20 9.96 -4.13
C LEU A 90 -2.03 8.48 -3.81
N VAL A 91 -1.30 8.14 -2.74
CA VAL A 91 -1.05 6.74 -2.35
C VAL A 91 -2.36 6.05 -1.95
N GLY A 92 -3.21 6.70 -1.17
CA GLY A 92 -4.53 6.19 -0.80
C GLY A 92 -5.42 5.90 -2.01
N VAL A 93 -5.46 6.82 -2.98
CA VAL A 93 -6.22 6.60 -4.23
C VAL A 93 -5.61 5.46 -5.05
N VAL A 94 -4.29 5.37 -5.16
CA VAL A 94 -3.64 4.25 -5.86
C VAL A 94 -3.96 2.92 -5.18
N ALA A 95 -3.99 2.87 -3.85
CA ALA A 95 -4.34 1.68 -3.08
C ALA A 95 -5.76 1.18 -3.43
N LYS A 96 -6.74 2.08 -3.51
CA LYS A 96 -8.11 1.77 -3.97
C LYS A 96 -8.12 1.25 -5.41
N ILE A 97 -7.55 2.02 -6.34
CA ILE A 97 -7.61 1.76 -7.78
C ILE A 97 -6.89 0.46 -8.17
N CYS A 98 -5.74 0.16 -7.55
CA CYS A 98 -4.93 -0.99 -7.94
C CYS A 98 -5.66 -2.34 -7.76
N SER A 99 -6.63 -2.39 -6.85
CA SER A 99 -7.48 -3.56 -6.62
C SER A 99 -8.49 -3.78 -7.75
N ALA A 100 -8.88 -2.73 -8.48
CA ALA A 100 -9.91 -2.79 -9.50
C ALA A 100 -9.43 -3.46 -10.81
N TYR A 101 -8.13 -3.44 -11.07
CA TYR A 101 -7.53 -3.94 -12.31
C TYR A 101 -6.80 -5.26 -12.08
N PRO A 102 -6.98 -6.26 -12.97
CA PRO A 102 -6.32 -7.54 -12.80
C PRO A 102 -4.81 -7.51 -13.06
N PRO A 103 -4.08 -8.50 -12.54
CA PRO A 103 -2.66 -8.69 -12.81
C PRO A 103 -2.34 -8.65 -14.31
N GLY A 104 -1.36 -7.81 -14.69
CA GLY A 104 -0.95 -7.62 -16.09
C GLY A 104 -1.84 -6.67 -16.91
N HIS A 105 -2.88 -6.08 -16.32
CA HIS A 105 -3.70 -5.08 -17.00
C HIS A 105 -2.92 -3.77 -17.19
N ALA A 106 -3.09 -3.12 -18.35
CA ALA A 106 -2.34 -1.91 -18.73
C ALA A 106 -2.44 -0.77 -17.70
N ALA A 107 -3.61 -0.59 -17.06
CA ALA A 107 -3.77 0.38 -15.98
C ALA A 107 -2.89 0.06 -14.76
N GLN A 108 -2.79 -1.21 -14.37
CA GLN A 108 -1.93 -1.64 -13.25
C GLN A 108 -0.44 -1.44 -13.60
N GLU A 109 -0.04 -1.75 -14.84
CA GLU A 109 1.31 -1.48 -15.35
C GLU A 109 1.63 0.02 -15.31
N SER A 110 0.71 0.85 -15.79
CA SER A 110 0.88 2.30 -15.84
C SER A 110 1.01 2.94 -14.45
N LEU A 111 0.31 2.38 -13.45
CA LEU A 111 0.46 2.81 -12.06
C LEU A 111 1.85 2.44 -11.51
N ILE A 112 2.38 1.24 -11.77
CA ILE A 112 3.75 0.89 -11.36
C ILE A 112 4.77 1.80 -12.05
N GLU A 113 4.64 2.00 -13.36
CA GLU A 113 5.51 2.86 -14.14
C GLU A 113 5.43 4.34 -13.70
N LEU A 114 4.28 4.79 -13.20
CA LEU A 114 4.14 6.11 -12.60
C LEU A 114 5.06 6.26 -11.40
N PHE A 115 5.04 5.32 -10.44
CA PHE A 115 5.91 5.39 -9.27
C PHE A 115 7.41 5.34 -9.64
N GLN A 116 7.77 4.58 -10.69
CA GLN A 116 9.13 4.59 -11.23
C GLN A 116 9.49 5.96 -11.83
N ALA A 117 8.58 6.56 -12.59
CA ALA A 117 8.78 7.88 -13.19
C ALA A 117 8.88 8.97 -12.11
N LEU A 118 8.04 8.94 -11.08
CA LEU A 118 8.10 9.84 -9.93
C LEU A 118 9.44 9.71 -9.18
N LYS A 119 9.94 8.47 -8.95
CA LYS A 119 11.26 8.21 -8.35
C LYS A 119 12.41 8.76 -9.21
N ALA A 120 12.24 8.77 -10.53
CA ALA A 120 13.27 9.20 -11.48
C ALA A 120 13.31 10.73 -11.68
N LEU A 121 12.32 11.48 -11.20
CA LEU A 121 12.34 12.94 -11.27
C LEU A 121 13.48 13.52 -10.42
N PRO A 122 14.09 14.65 -10.85
CA PRO A 122 15.10 15.33 -10.05
C PRO A 122 14.55 15.71 -8.67
N PRO A 123 15.26 15.35 -7.59
CA PRO A 123 14.82 15.69 -6.24
C PRO A 123 14.85 17.20 -6.04
N HIS A 124 13.79 17.75 -5.46
CA HIS A 124 13.72 19.15 -5.09
C HIS A 124 12.85 19.35 -3.85
N ASP A 125 13.10 20.44 -3.13
CA ASP A 125 12.34 20.80 -1.94
C ASP A 125 11.03 21.49 -2.32
N VAL A 126 9.93 21.04 -1.70
CA VAL A 126 8.61 21.65 -1.82
C VAL A 126 8.13 22.05 -0.43
N PRO A 127 7.56 23.26 -0.26
CA PRO A 127 6.98 23.67 1.02
C PRO A 127 5.96 22.65 1.53
N THR A 128 5.99 22.38 2.83
CA THR A 128 4.98 21.55 3.50
C THR A 128 4.82 22.00 4.94
N THR A 129 3.62 21.82 5.47
CA THR A 129 3.35 22.04 6.88
C THR A 129 4.01 20.95 7.72
N THR A 130 4.66 21.33 8.83
CA THR A 130 5.36 20.42 9.75
C THR A 130 4.92 20.66 11.19
N TYR A 131 5.08 19.64 12.03
CA TYR A 131 4.83 19.72 13.47
C TYR A 131 6.17 19.61 14.19
N LYS A 132 6.52 20.63 14.98
CA LYS A 132 7.66 20.55 15.90
C LYS A 132 7.18 19.85 17.16
N HIS A 133 7.69 18.64 17.39
CA HIS A 133 7.65 18.06 18.72
C HIS A 133 8.67 18.82 19.57
N THR A 134 8.20 19.57 20.56
CA THR A 134 9.06 19.93 21.69
C THR A 134 9.44 18.60 22.33
N THR A 135 10.71 18.22 22.22
CA THR A 135 11.23 17.12 23.03
C THR A 135 11.09 17.59 24.46
N ALA A 136 10.05 17.10 25.15
CA ALA A 136 10.09 17.08 26.60
C ALA A 136 11.38 16.35 26.94
N ASP A 137 12.35 17.07 27.50
CA ASP A 137 13.43 16.44 28.24
C ASP A 137 12.77 15.40 29.16
N GLU A 138 13.35 14.21 29.24
CA GLU A 138 12.89 13.07 30.04
C GLU A 138 12.92 13.39 31.55
N SER A 139 12.22 14.42 32.00
CA SER A 139 11.95 14.71 33.39
C SER A 139 10.55 14.21 33.71
N ASP A 140 10.50 13.26 34.64
CA ASP A 140 9.31 12.69 35.29
C ASP A 140 8.41 13.78 35.91
N SER A 141 7.64 14.50 35.09
CA SER A 141 6.52 15.30 35.55
C SER A 141 5.27 14.93 34.76
N ASP A 142 4.16 14.81 35.49
CA ASP A 142 2.79 14.67 35.00
C ASP A 142 2.35 15.93 34.21
N GLU A 143 3.18 16.37 33.26
CA GLU A 143 3.03 17.62 32.52
C GLU A 143 2.11 17.43 31.31
N GLU A 144 1.15 18.35 31.26
CA GLU A 144 0.13 18.56 30.24
C GLU A 144 0.72 18.38 28.84
N TYR A 145 0.13 17.46 28.06
CA TYR A 145 0.57 17.14 26.69
C TYR A 145 0.50 18.41 25.83
N GLU A 146 1.59 19.16 25.73
CA GLU A 146 1.66 20.35 24.88
C GLU A 146 1.45 19.91 23.43
N ALA A 147 0.39 20.44 22.80
CA ALA A 147 0.11 20.14 21.41
C ALA A 147 1.31 20.58 20.55
N PRO A 148 1.80 19.73 19.63
CA PRO A 148 2.99 20.03 18.85
C PRO A 148 2.83 21.34 18.08
N GLU A 149 3.88 22.16 18.09
CA GLU A 149 3.85 23.48 17.48
C GLU A 149 3.84 23.34 15.95
N LEU A 150 2.81 23.89 15.33
CA LEU A 150 2.65 23.88 13.88
C LEU A 150 3.57 24.92 13.22
N THR A 151 4.33 24.51 12.21
CA THR A 151 5.11 25.44 11.39
C THR A 151 4.85 25.26 9.90
N PHE A 152 4.93 26.37 9.15
CA PHE A 152 4.69 26.41 7.70
C PHE A 152 5.97 26.58 6.89
N ASP A 153 7.12 26.73 7.56
CA ASP A 153 8.45 26.84 6.97
C ASP A 153 9.10 25.50 6.62
N GLY A 154 8.39 24.41 6.90
CA GLY A 154 8.81 23.06 6.57
C GLY A 154 8.99 22.85 5.07
N LYS A 155 9.92 21.95 4.73
CA LYS A 155 10.18 21.49 3.37
C LYS A 155 10.26 19.98 3.36
N MET A 156 9.76 19.38 2.29
CA MET A 156 9.97 17.97 2.01
C MET A 156 10.63 17.82 0.64
N ILE A 157 11.44 16.78 0.49
CA ILE A 157 11.95 16.43 -0.83
C ILE A 157 10.87 15.63 -1.56
N LEU A 158 10.34 16.20 -2.64
CA LEU A 158 9.41 15.54 -3.54
C LEU A 158 10.22 14.73 -4.58
N TRP A 159 9.94 13.46 -4.85
CA TRP A 159 9.06 12.48 -4.22
C TRP A 159 9.85 11.60 -3.25
N PRO A 160 9.34 11.27 -2.05
CA PRO A 160 10.10 10.48 -1.07
C PRO A 160 10.21 8.98 -1.43
N ILE A 161 9.99 8.59 -2.69
CA ILE A 161 9.96 7.20 -3.17
C ILE A 161 11.34 6.54 -3.07
N GLY A 162 11.38 5.35 -2.45
CA GLY A 162 12.63 4.61 -2.19
C GLY A 162 13.53 5.22 -1.10
N ARG A 163 12.99 6.03 -0.19
CA ARG A 163 13.70 6.61 0.96
C ARG A 163 13.06 6.14 2.27
N GLU A 164 13.85 6.01 3.34
CA GLU A 164 13.35 5.59 4.66
C GLU A 164 12.91 6.78 5.54
N PRO A 165 11.84 6.65 6.36
CA PRO A 165 10.78 5.63 6.31
C PRO A 165 9.51 6.20 5.65
N LEU A 166 9.19 5.70 4.45
CA LEU A 166 7.87 5.84 3.82
C LEU A 166 6.78 4.98 4.48
N GLU A 167 7.07 4.36 5.64
CA GLU A 167 6.16 3.42 6.31
C GLU A 167 4.78 4.04 6.54
N GLN A 168 4.71 5.34 6.83
CA GLN A 168 3.45 6.05 7.01
C GLN A 168 2.51 5.92 5.80
N HIS A 169 3.04 5.98 4.57
CA HIS A 169 2.24 5.87 3.35
C HIS A 169 1.89 4.41 3.00
N ALA A 170 2.69 3.45 3.47
CA ALA A 170 2.36 2.03 3.32
C ALA A 170 1.09 1.64 4.11
N TRP A 171 0.75 2.38 5.18
CA TRP A 171 -0.48 2.17 5.95
C TRP A 171 -1.75 2.42 5.14
N ASP A 172 -1.72 3.27 4.11
CA ASP A 172 -2.89 3.44 3.24
C ASP A 172 -3.21 2.14 2.49
N PHE A 173 -2.19 1.40 2.03
CA PHE A 173 -2.40 0.05 1.50
C PHE A 173 -2.87 -0.92 2.60
N SER A 174 -2.38 -0.80 3.83
CA SER A 174 -2.86 -1.65 4.93
C SER A 174 -4.35 -1.42 5.20
N ARG A 175 -4.80 -0.16 5.27
CA ARG A 175 -6.21 0.18 5.46
C ARG A 175 -7.09 -0.39 4.34
N GLU A 176 -6.70 -0.21 3.08
CA GLU A 176 -7.44 -0.79 1.96
C GLU A 176 -7.41 -2.33 1.97
N SER A 177 -6.31 -2.95 2.43
CA SER A 177 -6.24 -4.40 2.59
C SER A 177 -7.24 -4.92 3.61
N GLU A 178 -7.40 -4.21 4.73
CA GLU A 178 -8.34 -4.56 5.79
C GLU A 178 -9.78 -4.43 5.29
N GLU A 179 -10.11 -3.36 4.56
CA GLU A 179 -11.44 -3.19 3.95
C GLU A 179 -11.79 -4.27 2.91
N ILE A 180 -10.79 -4.80 2.21
CA ILE A 180 -10.99 -5.88 1.24
C ILE A 180 -11.06 -7.25 1.93
N ALA A 181 -10.19 -7.49 2.92
CA ALA A 181 -9.91 -8.81 3.46
C ALA A 181 -10.24 -8.98 4.96
N TYR A 182 -11.09 -8.12 5.53
CA TYR A 182 -11.55 -8.28 6.92
C TYR A 182 -12.22 -9.67 7.14
N PRO A 183 -12.28 -10.16 8.39
CA PRO A 183 -12.98 -11.41 8.70
C PRO A 183 -14.45 -11.35 8.24
N PHE A 184 -14.95 -12.39 7.57
CA PHE A 184 -16.31 -12.42 7.01
C PHE A 184 -16.54 -11.46 5.83
N SER A 185 -15.48 -10.99 5.17
CA SER A 185 -15.57 -10.47 3.80
C SER A 185 -15.88 -11.62 2.82
N ASP A 186 -16.28 -11.31 1.59
CA ASP A 186 -16.52 -12.34 0.58
C ASP A 186 -15.23 -12.96 -0.01
N VAL A 187 -14.07 -12.84 0.64
CA VAL A 187 -12.78 -13.39 0.14
C VAL A 187 -12.82 -14.92 0.03
N GLU A 188 -13.54 -15.60 0.92
CA GLU A 188 -13.80 -17.04 0.83
C GLU A 188 -14.71 -17.46 -0.33
N VAL A 189 -15.44 -16.52 -0.94
CA VAL A 189 -16.33 -16.83 -2.07
C VAL A 189 -15.51 -16.77 -3.35
N PHE A 190 -15.26 -17.93 -3.95
CA PHE A 190 -14.48 -18.02 -5.18
C PHE A 190 -15.09 -17.19 -6.32
N GLY A 191 -14.28 -16.30 -6.90
CA GLY A 191 -14.70 -15.39 -7.97
C GLY A 191 -15.51 -14.17 -7.51
N SER A 192 -15.69 -13.96 -6.20
CA SER A 192 -16.31 -12.73 -5.68
C SER A 192 -15.45 -11.51 -6.01
N GLU A 193 -16.08 -10.34 -6.02
CA GLU A 193 -15.36 -9.07 -6.20
C GLU A 193 -14.29 -8.88 -5.12
N LYS A 194 -14.60 -9.16 -3.84
CA LYS A 194 -13.62 -9.02 -2.74
C LYS A 194 -12.43 -9.95 -2.92
N GLN A 195 -12.64 -11.22 -3.29
CA GLN A 195 -11.53 -12.14 -3.57
C GLN A 195 -10.66 -11.66 -4.75
N LEU A 196 -11.29 -11.21 -5.84
CA LEU A 196 -10.58 -10.77 -7.03
C LEU A 196 -9.83 -9.46 -6.78
N ARG A 197 -10.43 -8.51 -6.06
CA ARG A 197 -9.76 -7.27 -5.60
C ARG A 197 -8.59 -7.56 -4.69
N TRP A 198 -8.73 -8.53 -3.78
CA TRP A 198 -7.64 -8.96 -2.90
C TRP A 198 -6.44 -9.46 -3.69
N ARG A 199 -6.68 -10.39 -4.61
CA ARG A 199 -5.67 -10.89 -5.55
C ARG A 199 -5.02 -9.77 -6.37
N ASN A 200 -5.83 -8.90 -6.96
CA ASN A 200 -5.37 -7.80 -7.82
C ASN A 200 -4.44 -6.85 -7.06
N MET A 201 -4.83 -6.48 -5.86
CA MET A 201 -4.04 -5.63 -4.97
C MET A 201 -2.71 -6.30 -4.61
N GLN A 202 -2.72 -7.58 -4.19
CA GLN A 202 -1.48 -8.30 -3.84
C GLN A 202 -0.49 -8.37 -5.02
N SER A 203 -0.98 -8.55 -6.25
CA SER A 203 -0.15 -8.46 -7.45
C SER A 203 0.53 -7.10 -7.63
N PHE A 204 -0.19 -6.01 -7.35
CA PHE A 204 0.35 -4.66 -7.46
C PHE A 204 1.39 -4.39 -6.37
N ILE A 205 1.02 -4.61 -5.10
CA ILE A 205 1.87 -4.22 -3.97
C ILE A 205 3.13 -5.08 -3.85
N SER A 206 3.09 -6.36 -4.27
CA SER A 206 4.27 -7.22 -4.27
C SER A 206 5.33 -6.71 -5.25
N ARG A 207 4.90 -6.19 -6.40
CA ARG A 207 5.77 -5.56 -7.40
C ARG A 207 6.30 -4.21 -6.95
N LEU A 208 5.44 -3.36 -6.38
CA LEU A 208 5.82 -2.05 -5.84
C LEU A 208 6.92 -2.21 -4.77
N THR A 209 6.74 -3.21 -3.90
CA THR A 209 7.70 -3.58 -2.85
C THR A 209 9.00 -4.14 -3.42
N ALA A 210 8.93 -5.14 -4.32
CA ALA A 210 10.12 -5.75 -4.91
C ALA A 210 10.90 -4.83 -5.87
N LEU A 211 10.30 -3.72 -6.30
CA LEU A 211 10.96 -2.64 -7.05
C LEU A 211 11.55 -1.55 -6.15
N GLU A 212 11.42 -1.67 -4.83
CA GLU A 212 11.90 -0.69 -3.85
C GLU A 212 11.34 0.71 -4.14
N LEU A 213 10.06 0.75 -4.54
CA LEU A 213 9.31 1.98 -4.74
C LEU A 213 8.61 2.36 -3.42
N MET A 214 7.95 1.39 -2.81
CA MET A 214 7.32 1.53 -1.49
C MET A 214 7.26 0.18 -0.80
N ASP A 215 7.58 0.14 0.49
CA ASP A 215 7.53 -1.09 1.28
C ASP A 215 6.09 -1.36 1.76
N CYS A 216 5.31 -2.08 0.97
CA CYS A 216 3.90 -2.39 1.29
C CYS A 216 3.76 -3.69 2.09
N SER A 217 4.79 -4.11 2.81
CA SER A 217 4.81 -5.39 3.51
C SER A 217 3.71 -5.56 4.57
N CYS A 218 3.24 -4.46 5.19
CA CYS A 218 2.14 -4.51 6.15
C CYS A 218 0.81 -4.95 5.52
N ALA A 219 0.62 -4.70 4.22
CA ALA A 219 -0.59 -5.06 3.50
C ALA A 219 -0.49 -6.45 2.82
N CYS A 220 0.56 -7.22 3.11
CA CYS A 220 0.84 -8.51 2.49
C CYS A 220 -0.15 -9.59 2.94
N ALA A 221 -0.54 -10.48 2.01
CA ALA A 221 -1.44 -11.61 2.31
C ALA A 221 -0.76 -12.81 2.98
N LEU A 222 0.58 -12.90 2.99
CA LEU A 222 1.29 -14.05 3.56
C LEU A 222 0.97 -14.33 5.04
N PRO A 223 0.88 -13.33 5.93
CA PRO A 223 0.51 -13.56 7.33
C PRO A 223 -0.86 -14.22 7.51
N TYR A 224 -1.82 -13.98 6.61
CA TYR A 224 -3.18 -14.56 6.69
C TYR A 224 -3.18 -16.09 6.51
N LEU A 225 -2.11 -16.65 5.97
CA LEU A 225 -1.95 -18.11 5.85
C LEU A 225 -1.44 -18.77 7.14
N LEU A 226 -0.97 -18.00 8.12
CA LEU A 226 -0.34 -18.55 9.31
C LEU A 226 -1.38 -18.88 10.38
N PRO A 227 -1.34 -20.08 11.00
CA PRO A 227 -2.29 -20.48 12.04
C PRO A 227 -2.35 -19.58 13.29
N ASN A 228 -1.32 -18.77 13.54
CA ASN A 228 -1.26 -17.84 14.66
C ASN A 228 -1.81 -16.44 14.33
N HIS A 229 -2.17 -16.18 13.07
CA HIS A 229 -2.74 -14.91 12.65
C HIS A 229 -4.18 -14.77 13.15
N VAL A 230 -4.57 -13.57 13.58
CA VAL A 230 -5.89 -13.31 14.18
C VAL A 230 -7.06 -13.59 13.23
N SER A 231 -6.83 -13.47 11.92
CA SER A 231 -7.82 -13.77 10.88
C SER A 231 -7.77 -15.21 10.37
N TYR A 232 -6.87 -16.06 10.88
CA TYR A 232 -6.79 -17.45 10.44
C TYR A 232 -8.00 -18.25 10.93
N PRO A 233 -8.73 -18.96 10.06
CA PRO A 233 -9.96 -19.62 10.45
C PRO A 233 -9.71 -20.87 11.29
N ASN A 234 -10.53 -21.08 12.32
CA ASN A 234 -10.57 -22.36 13.02
C ASN A 234 -11.20 -23.42 12.10
N LEU A 235 -10.38 -24.32 11.56
CA LEU A 235 -10.79 -25.32 10.57
C LEU A 235 -11.66 -26.45 11.15
N GLU A 236 -11.68 -26.63 12.46
CA GLU A 236 -12.54 -27.62 13.12
C GLU A 236 -13.96 -27.08 13.34
N VAL A 237 -14.08 -25.77 13.57
CA VAL A 237 -15.37 -25.06 13.66
C VAL A 237 -15.93 -24.75 12.26
N HIS A 238 -15.10 -24.22 11.37
CA HIS A 238 -15.50 -23.76 10.04
C HIS A 238 -15.02 -24.73 8.94
N LYS A 239 -15.57 -25.95 8.93
CA LYS A 239 -15.11 -27.04 8.05
C LYS A 239 -15.18 -26.73 6.55
N MET A 240 -16.15 -25.91 6.12
CA MET A 240 -16.27 -25.48 4.72
C MET A 240 -15.77 -24.05 4.48
N GLY A 241 -16.16 -23.10 5.34
CA GLY A 241 -15.77 -21.69 5.19
C GLY A 241 -14.27 -21.43 5.43
N GLY A 242 -13.66 -22.16 6.38
CA GLY A 242 -12.25 -22.00 6.71
C GLY A 242 -11.31 -22.36 5.55
N PRO A 243 -11.41 -23.56 4.94
CA PRO A 243 -10.60 -23.90 3.77
C PRO A 243 -10.81 -22.94 2.59
N ARG A 244 -12.03 -22.45 2.40
CA ARG A 244 -12.35 -21.45 1.37
C ARG A 244 -11.70 -20.09 1.64
N ARG A 245 -11.66 -19.65 2.91
CA ARG A 245 -10.95 -18.43 3.29
C ARG A 245 -9.45 -18.55 3.01
N ILE A 246 -8.83 -19.64 3.49
CA ILE A 246 -7.41 -19.94 3.21
C ILE A 246 -7.15 -20.00 1.70
N THR A 247 -8.10 -20.52 0.91
CA THR A 247 -7.99 -20.55 -0.55
C THR A 247 -7.89 -19.15 -1.15
N GLY A 248 -8.78 -18.22 -0.74
CA GLY A 248 -8.73 -16.83 -1.19
C GLY A 248 -7.42 -16.14 -0.82
N ASP A 249 -6.97 -16.32 0.43
CA ASP A 249 -5.70 -15.76 0.91
C ASP A 249 -4.49 -16.38 0.19
N LEU A 250 -4.52 -17.68 -0.13
CA LEU A 250 -3.44 -18.36 -0.84
C LEU A 250 -3.30 -17.86 -2.28
N ILE A 251 -4.42 -17.66 -2.98
CA ILE A 251 -4.43 -17.10 -4.34
C ILE A 251 -3.81 -15.69 -4.34
N ALA A 252 -4.11 -14.88 -3.34
CA ALA A 252 -3.56 -13.53 -3.22
C ALA A 252 -2.07 -13.57 -2.82
N ALA A 253 -1.71 -14.41 -1.84
CA ALA A 253 -0.34 -14.60 -1.37
C ALA A 253 0.60 -15.20 -2.44
N ALA A 254 0.08 -15.93 -3.42
CA ALA A 254 0.86 -16.47 -4.53
C ALA A 254 1.70 -15.39 -5.24
N TYR A 255 1.19 -14.16 -5.37
CA TYR A 255 1.91 -13.05 -6.01
C TYR A 255 3.20 -12.62 -5.28
N TRP A 256 3.40 -13.05 -4.03
CA TRP A 256 4.62 -12.82 -3.27
C TRP A 256 5.65 -13.95 -3.42
N LEU A 257 5.24 -15.12 -3.92
CA LEU A 257 6.06 -16.34 -3.92
C LEU A 257 6.25 -16.93 -5.32
N GLU A 258 5.34 -16.65 -6.25
CA GLU A 258 5.31 -17.32 -7.55
C GLU A 258 6.42 -16.82 -8.49
N THR A 259 6.63 -15.50 -8.53
CA THR A 259 7.63 -14.86 -9.39
C THR A 259 9.00 -14.85 -8.71
N ASP A 260 10.03 -15.36 -9.39
CA ASP A 260 11.39 -15.48 -8.84
C ASP A 260 11.93 -14.18 -8.25
N LYS A 261 11.75 -13.05 -8.93
CA LYS A 261 12.23 -11.75 -8.45
C LYS A 261 11.61 -11.38 -7.09
N ILE A 262 10.30 -11.57 -6.96
CA ILE A 262 9.54 -11.19 -5.76
C ILE A 262 9.80 -12.20 -4.64
N ARG A 263 9.81 -13.50 -4.94
CA ARG A 263 10.15 -14.55 -3.98
C ARG A 263 11.54 -14.37 -3.40
N LYS A 264 12.54 -14.05 -4.23
CA LYS A 264 13.92 -13.75 -3.79
C LYS A 264 13.98 -12.51 -2.91
N PHE A 265 13.18 -11.49 -3.20
CA PHE A 265 13.04 -10.33 -2.32
C PHE A 265 12.51 -10.77 -0.94
N VAL A 266 11.39 -11.50 -0.90
CA VAL A 266 10.78 -12.00 0.34
C VAL A 266 11.77 -12.84 1.15
N PHE A 267 12.43 -13.80 0.50
CA PHE A 267 13.42 -14.65 1.15
C PHE A 267 14.58 -13.83 1.74
N ARG A 268 15.09 -12.85 1.00
CA ARG A 268 16.14 -11.94 1.47
C ARG A 268 15.69 -11.13 2.69
N GLN A 269 14.46 -10.62 2.68
CA GLN A 269 13.90 -9.92 3.85
C GLN A 269 13.83 -10.86 5.06
N CYS A 270 13.30 -12.08 4.89
CA CYS A 270 13.26 -13.08 5.97
C CYS A 270 14.64 -13.48 6.50
N LYS A 271 15.65 -13.52 5.64
CA LYS A 271 17.04 -13.90 6.01
C LYS A 271 17.78 -12.78 6.73
N ASN A 272 17.55 -11.54 6.34
CA ASN A 272 18.28 -10.38 6.86
C ASN A 272 17.66 -9.79 8.14
N ASN A 273 16.38 -10.06 8.40
CA ASN A 273 15.70 -9.51 9.56
C ASN A 273 15.98 -10.37 10.79
N VAL A 274 16.77 -9.82 11.72
CA VAL A 274 16.85 -10.32 13.10
C VAL A 274 15.49 -10.02 13.72
N SER A 275 14.95 -10.94 14.52
CA SER A 275 13.57 -11.05 15.08
C SER A 275 12.95 -9.83 15.82
N SER A 276 13.32 -8.62 15.47
CA SER A 276 13.07 -7.33 16.13
C SER A 276 12.42 -6.32 15.18
N GLY A 277 11.85 -6.77 14.05
CA GLY A 277 11.23 -5.85 13.09
C GLY A 277 10.16 -4.99 13.77
N VAL A 278 10.26 -3.68 13.62
CA VAL A 278 9.21 -2.73 14.02
C VAL A 278 8.26 -2.55 12.81
N GLY A 279 6.98 -2.34 13.07
CA GLY A 279 6.00 -2.01 12.02
C GLY A 279 5.76 -3.10 10.98
N CYS A 280 5.75 -2.71 9.70
CA CYS A 280 5.38 -3.54 8.54
C CYS A 280 6.29 -4.77 8.31
N ARG A 281 7.44 -4.87 9.00
CA ARG A 281 8.45 -5.92 8.78
C ARG A 281 8.47 -7.04 9.82
N THR A 282 7.59 -7.01 10.82
CA THR A 282 7.52 -8.03 11.90
C THR A 282 7.42 -9.47 11.37
N TYR A 283 6.76 -9.67 10.23
CA TYR A 283 6.52 -11.01 9.66
C TYR A 283 7.66 -11.56 8.82
N TRP A 284 8.59 -10.72 8.35
CA TRP A 284 9.72 -11.18 7.55
C TRP A 284 10.79 -11.75 8.46
N ASN A 285 10.76 -13.05 8.71
CA ASN A 285 11.83 -13.74 9.41
C ASN A 285 11.86 -15.23 8.99
N MET A 286 12.97 -15.91 9.23
CA MET A 286 13.14 -17.31 8.82
C MET A 286 12.17 -18.27 9.52
N ASN A 287 11.68 -17.95 10.72
CA ASN A 287 10.66 -18.76 11.39
C ASN A 287 9.32 -18.68 10.62
N THR A 288 8.87 -17.47 10.25
CA THR A 288 7.70 -17.28 9.39
C THR A 288 7.87 -17.97 8.04
N TRP A 289 9.03 -17.84 7.40
CA TRP A 289 9.32 -18.53 6.13
C TRP A 289 9.14 -20.05 6.22
N ASN A 290 9.63 -20.66 7.30
CA ASN A 290 9.46 -22.10 7.53
C ASN A 290 8.02 -22.48 7.87
N GLN A 291 7.29 -21.65 8.62
CA GLN A 291 5.86 -21.87 8.87
C GLN A 291 5.04 -21.79 7.59
N LEU A 292 5.33 -20.85 6.69
CA LEU A 292 4.70 -20.77 5.38
C LEU A 292 4.94 -22.05 4.57
N LYS A 293 6.19 -22.57 4.52
CA LYS A 293 6.47 -23.86 3.85
C LYS A 293 5.65 -25.02 4.44
N SER A 294 5.59 -25.12 5.76
CA SER A 294 4.76 -26.12 6.46
C SER A 294 3.28 -25.98 6.11
N GLN A 295 2.78 -24.73 6.05
CA GLN A 295 1.40 -24.44 5.69
C GLN A 295 1.10 -24.83 4.23
N MET A 296 2.00 -24.53 3.29
CA MET A 296 1.85 -24.97 1.90
C MET A 296 1.80 -26.49 1.81
N SER A 297 2.60 -27.22 2.60
CA SER A 297 2.55 -28.67 2.68
C SER A 297 1.24 -29.20 3.27
N PHE A 298 0.68 -28.51 4.27
CA PHE A 298 -0.63 -28.85 4.82
C PHE A 298 -1.74 -28.66 3.78
N ILE A 299 -1.73 -27.53 3.06
CA ILE A 299 -2.73 -27.23 2.03
C ILE A 299 -2.64 -28.23 0.88
N SER A 300 -1.43 -28.51 0.38
CA SER A 300 -1.24 -29.43 -0.76
C SER A 300 -1.64 -30.88 -0.48
N SER A 301 -1.60 -31.32 0.79
CA SER A 301 -1.91 -32.70 1.18
C SER A 301 -3.36 -32.90 1.65
N SER A 302 -4.08 -31.83 2.00
CA SER A 302 -5.38 -31.91 2.64
C SER A 302 -6.55 -31.97 1.63
N GLU A 303 -7.40 -32.98 1.74
CA GLU A 303 -8.63 -33.13 0.93
C GLU A 303 -9.69 -32.07 1.21
N ARG A 304 -9.49 -31.21 2.22
CA ARG A 304 -10.36 -30.06 2.49
C ARG A 304 -10.26 -28.97 1.42
N PHE A 305 -9.21 -29.00 0.59
CA PHE A 305 -8.94 -28.02 -0.46
C PHE A 305 -9.17 -28.61 -1.85
N GLU A 306 -9.61 -27.76 -2.78
CA GLU A 306 -9.79 -28.14 -4.19
C GLU A 306 -8.46 -28.50 -4.84
N HIS A 307 -8.49 -29.40 -5.85
CA HIS A 307 -7.29 -29.90 -6.52
C HIS A 307 -6.36 -28.78 -7.02
N GLN A 308 -6.91 -27.78 -7.71
CA GLN A 308 -6.14 -26.63 -8.23
C GLN A 308 -5.41 -25.84 -7.14
N ILE A 309 -5.99 -25.77 -5.93
CA ILE A 309 -5.41 -25.06 -4.79
C ILE A 309 -4.29 -25.87 -4.16
N ARG A 310 -4.45 -27.20 -4.12
CA ARG A 310 -3.40 -28.11 -3.69
C ARG A 310 -2.19 -28.08 -4.62
N ASP A 311 -2.43 -28.04 -5.94
CA ASP A 311 -1.37 -27.90 -6.95
C ASP A 311 -0.63 -26.58 -6.80
N LEU A 312 -1.36 -25.47 -6.62
CA LEU A 312 -0.76 -24.16 -6.38
C LEU A 312 0.12 -24.18 -5.11
N ALA A 313 -0.40 -24.68 -3.99
CA ALA A 313 0.36 -24.77 -2.74
C ALA A 313 1.62 -25.63 -2.90
N GLN A 314 1.52 -26.76 -3.60
CA GLN A 314 2.67 -27.63 -3.89
C GLN A 314 3.72 -26.89 -4.73
N SER A 315 3.31 -26.22 -5.81
CA SER A 315 4.22 -25.46 -6.67
C SER A 315 4.92 -24.32 -5.91
N LEU A 316 4.18 -23.58 -5.08
CA LEU A 316 4.75 -22.52 -4.25
C LEU A 316 5.76 -23.08 -3.25
N ARG A 317 5.44 -24.22 -2.61
CA ARG A 317 6.36 -24.90 -1.70
C ARG A 317 7.68 -25.28 -2.38
N GLU A 318 7.62 -25.93 -3.54
CA GLU A 318 8.80 -26.34 -4.30
C GLU A 318 9.66 -25.13 -4.68
N LYS A 319 9.03 -24.03 -5.13
CA LYS A 319 9.72 -22.77 -5.41
C LYS A 319 10.39 -22.19 -4.16
N MET A 320 9.72 -22.22 -3.01
CA MET A 320 10.30 -21.76 -1.74
C MET A 320 11.45 -22.64 -1.26
N GLU A 321 11.40 -23.95 -1.51
CA GLU A 321 12.49 -24.89 -1.18
C GLU A 321 13.72 -24.67 -2.06
N SER A 322 13.55 -24.16 -3.29
CA SER A 322 14.68 -23.82 -4.18
C SER A 322 15.47 -22.56 -3.76
N GLU A 323 14.96 -21.77 -2.82
CA GLU A 323 15.63 -20.60 -2.25
C GLU A 323 16.29 -21.00 -0.92
N GLU A 324 17.57 -21.40 -0.95
CA GLU A 324 18.40 -21.71 0.23
C GLU A 324 19.53 -20.68 0.47
#